data_AF-A0A5B7C5A3-F1
#
_entry.id   AF-A0A5B7C5A3-F1
#
_cell.length_a   1.000
_cell.length_b   1.000
_cell.length_c   1.000
_cell.angle_alpha   90.00
_cell.angle_beta   90.00
_cell.angle_gamma   90.00
#
_symmetry.space_group_name_H-M   'P 1'
#
loop_
_entity.id
_entity.type
_entity.pdbx_description
1 polymer ?
#
loop_
_entity_poly.entity_id
_entity_poly.type
_entity_poly.pdbx_seq_one_letter_code
_entity_poly.pdbx_strand_id
1 'polypeptide(L)'
;TGMSRNVFTASRLLVTTSFSLDPPNIPLAYLIFSQIQNPDVYSYNIIIKASSRASRPLGSLHFYQKLLLQGLSPNEYTFCFLLASCAQGLALQEGKQVHAHFIKH
;
A
#
# COMPACT_ATOMS: atom_id res chain seq x y z
N THR A 1 -25.79 -16.73 2.15
CA THR A 1 -25.83 -15.47 1.37
C THR A 1 -25.47 -14.27 2.24
N GLY A 2 -24.20 -14.13 2.67
CA GLY A 2 -23.87 -13.12 3.70
C GLY A 2 -22.44 -12.57 3.74
N MET A 3 -21.64 -12.65 2.66
CA MET A 3 -20.21 -12.27 2.71
C MET A 3 -19.80 -11.07 1.83
N SER A 4 -20.73 -10.38 1.17
CA SER A 4 -20.38 -9.27 0.26
C SER A 4 -20.47 -7.86 0.86
N ARG A 5 -20.94 -7.70 2.11
CA ARG A 5 -21.18 -6.37 2.71
C ARG A 5 -19.97 -5.70 3.39
N ASN A 6 -18.89 -6.44 3.70
CA ASN A 6 -17.74 -5.89 4.43
C ASN A 6 -16.56 -5.45 3.55
N VAL A 7 -16.36 -6.02 2.36
CA VAL A 7 -15.20 -5.71 1.51
C VAL A 7 -15.26 -4.29 0.93
N PHE A 8 -16.46 -3.85 0.54
CA PHE A 8 -16.71 -2.50 -0.01
C PHE A 8 -16.73 -1.39 1.05
N THR A 9 -16.99 -1.70 2.31
CA THR A 9 -16.92 -0.72 3.41
C THR A 9 -15.52 -0.64 3.98
N ALA A 10 -14.82 -1.77 4.14
CA ALA A 10 -13.43 -1.80 4.58
C ALA A 10 -12.53 -1.03 3.62
N SER A 11 -12.62 -1.28 2.31
CA SER A 11 -11.84 -0.55 1.30
C SER A 11 -12.14 0.96 1.31
N ARG A 12 -13.40 1.36 1.49
CA ARG A 12 -13.79 2.79 1.60
C ARG A 12 -13.29 3.45 2.87
N LEU A 13 -13.36 2.77 4.01
CA LEU A 13 -12.81 3.28 5.28
C LEU A 13 -11.29 3.39 5.20
N LEU A 14 -10.63 2.44 4.54
CA LEU A 14 -9.20 2.46 4.28
C LEU A 14 -8.82 3.67 3.41
N VAL A 15 -9.63 4.03 2.39
CA VAL A 15 -9.47 5.28 1.63
C VAL A 15 -9.61 6.51 2.54
N THR A 16 -10.68 6.62 3.31
CA THR A 16 -10.92 7.80 4.15
C THR A 16 -9.81 8.03 5.18
N THR A 17 -9.26 6.95 5.77
CA THR A 17 -8.21 7.06 6.79
C THR A 17 -6.82 7.32 6.22
N SER A 18 -6.59 6.93 4.96
CA SER A 18 -5.30 7.05 4.27
C SER A 18 -5.17 8.31 3.41
N PHE A 19 -6.28 8.79 2.84
CA PHE A 19 -6.31 9.92 1.90
C PHE A 19 -6.91 11.20 2.49
N SER A 20 -7.95 11.11 3.31
CA SER A 20 -8.73 12.29 3.73
C SER A 20 -8.32 12.85 5.10
N LEU A 21 -7.51 12.11 5.86
CA LEU A 21 -6.95 12.58 7.13
C LEU A 21 -5.51 13.03 6.89
N ASP A 22 -5.18 14.28 7.23
CA ASP A 22 -3.81 14.78 7.31
C ASP A 22 -3.53 15.22 8.77
N PRO A 23 -2.63 14.51 9.50
CA PRO A 23 -1.86 13.35 9.06
C PRO A 23 -2.73 12.06 8.96
N PRO A 24 -2.41 11.15 8.04
CA PRO A 24 -3.13 9.89 7.90
C PRO A 24 -2.98 9.03 9.16
N ASN A 25 -4.08 8.41 9.60
CA ASN A 25 -4.06 7.54 10.77
C ASN A 25 -3.56 6.14 10.37
N ILE A 26 -2.23 6.01 10.36
CA ILE A 26 -1.54 4.80 9.93
C ILE A 26 -1.95 3.57 10.76
N PRO A 27 -1.99 3.59 12.10
CA PRO A 27 -2.43 2.43 12.88
C PRO A 27 -3.82 1.93 12.49
N LEU A 28 -4.77 2.84 12.25
CA LEU A 28 -6.12 2.50 11.85
C LEU A 28 -6.17 1.92 10.42
N ALA A 29 -5.39 2.49 9.48
CA ALA A 29 -5.29 1.95 8.12
C ALA A 29 -4.76 0.49 8.12
N TYR A 30 -3.76 0.19 8.96
CA TYR A 30 -3.24 -1.18 9.13
C TYR A 30 -4.28 -2.12 9.73
N LEU A 31 -5.02 -1.67 10.74
CA LEU A 31 -6.09 -2.46 11.35
C LEU A 31 -7.16 -2.82 10.32
N ILE A 32 -7.64 -1.84 9.55
CA ILE A 32 -8.66 -2.07 8.50
C ILE A 32 -8.11 -3.00 7.43
N PHE A 33 -6.88 -2.78 6.95
CA PHE A 33 -6.24 -3.66 5.97
C PHE A 33 -6.16 -5.11 6.46
N SER A 34 -5.84 -5.32 7.73
CA SER A 34 -5.74 -6.66 8.33
C SER A 34 -7.06 -7.44 8.36
N GLN A 35 -8.20 -6.75 8.23
CA GLN A 35 -9.53 -7.35 8.21
C GLN A 35 -10.00 -7.71 6.79
N ILE A 36 -9.29 -7.27 5.75
CA ILE A 36 -9.65 -7.58 4.36
C ILE A 36 -9.21 -9.01 4.04
N GLN A 37 -10.18 -9.89 3.79
CA GLN A 37 -9.92 -11.23 3.25
C GLN A 37 -9.66 -11.11 1.74
N ASN A 38 -8.52 -11.63 1.29
CA ASN A 38 -8.05 -11.56 -0.10
C ASN A 38 -7.95 -10.10 -0.63
N PRO A 39 -7.03 -9.29 -0.08
CA PRO A 39 -6.83 -7.91 -0.54
C PRO A 39 -6.40 -7.89 -2.01
N ASP A 40 -7.04 -7.02 -2.79
CA ASP A 40 -6.72 -6.77 -4.19
C ASP A 40 -5.62 -5.71 -4.34
N VAL A 41 -5.16 -5.49 -5.59
CA VAL A 41 -4.13 -4.49 -5.92
C VAL A 41 -4.53 -3.10 -5.41
N TYR A 42 -5.83 -2.76 -5.48
CA TYR A 42 -6.33 -1.49 -4.99
C TYR A 42 -6.13 -1.35 -3.47
N SER A 43 -6.54 -2.34 -2.68
CA SER A 43 -6.37 -2.37 -1.23
C SER A 43 -4.89 -2.24 -0.82
N TYR A 44 -4.01 -2.95 -1.54
CA TYR A 44 -2.56 -2.83 -1.35
C TYR A 44 -2.03 -1.43 -1.69
N ASN A 45 -2.46 -0.84 -2.80
CA ASN A 45 -2.03 0.49 -3.19
C ASN A 45 -2.38 1.54 -2.15
N ILE A 46 -3.55 1.43 -1.51
CA ILE A 46 -3.92 2.37 -0.47
C ILE A 46 -3.00 2.21 0.74
N ILE A 47 -2.77 0.98 1.24
CA ILE A 47 -1.91 0.80 2.43
C ILE A 47 -0.45 1.16 2.13
N ILE A 48 0.04 0.87 0.92
CA ILE A 48 1.39 1.27 0.45
C ILE A 48 1.50 2.80 0.45
N LYS A 49 0.47 3.51 -0.05
CA LYS A 49 0.42 4.98 -0.01
C LYS A 49 0.39 5.53 1.41
N ALA A 50 -0.42 4.93 2.29
CA ALA A 50 -0.49 5.34 3.69
C ALA A 50 0.88 5.17 4.36
N SER A 51 1.50 4.00 4.19
CA SER A 51 2.82 3.70 4.72
C SER A 51 3.90 4.62 4.15
N SER A 52 3.84 4.99 2.86
CA SER A 52 4.84 5.88 2.27
C SER A 52 4.83 7.29 2.86
N ARG A 53 3.71 7.74 3.44
CA ARG A 53 3.59 9.04 4.14
C ARG A 53 3.84 8.94 5.65
N ALA A 54 4.06 7.75 6.19
CA ALA A 54 4.27 7.54 7.62
C ALA A 54 5.67 7.99 8.07
N SER A 55 5.89 8.10 9.38
CA SER A 55 7.23 8.34 9.96
C SER A 55 8.26 7.26 9.59
N ARG A 56 7.80 6.08 9.16
CA ARG A 56 8.61 4.96 8.68
C ARG A 56 8.19 4.60 7.25
N PRO A 57 8.60 5.37 6.24
CA PRO A 57 8.10 5.25 4.87
C PRO A 57 8.34 3.86 4.26
N LEU A 58 9.50 3.26 4.58
CA LEU A 58 9.91 1.94 4.07
C LEU A 58 9.01 0.78 4.50
N GLY A 59 8.08 0.98 5.45
CA GLY A 59 7.01 0.03 5.72
C GLY A 59 6.13 -0.27 4.49
N SER A 60 6.13 0.63 3.50
CA SER A 60 5.46 0.42 2.21
C SER A 60 6.03 -0.77 1.42
N LEU A 61 7.34 -1.03 1.50
CA LEU A 61 8.02 -2.14 0.82
C LEU A 61 7.55 -3.51 1.33
N HIS A 62 7.18 -3.59 2.61
CA HIS A 62 6.62 -4.80 3.21
C HIS A 62 5.28 -5.19 2.58
N PHE A 63 4.40 -4.21 2.36
CA PHE A 63 3.12 -4.46 1.69
C PHE A 63 3.28 -4.79 0.22
N TYR A 64 4.25 -4.16 -0.44
CA TYR A 64 4.61 -4.51 -1.80
C TYR A 64 5.09 -5.95 -1.93
N GLN A 65 5.96 -6.42 -1.03
CA GLN A 65 6.38 -7.82 -0.99
C GLN A 65 5.18 -8.76 -0.81
N LYS A 66 4.24 -8.41 0.09
CA LYS A 66 3.01 -9.19 0.28
C LYS A 66 2.12 -9.21 -0.97
N LEU A 67 1.98 -8.10 -1.69
CA LEU A 67 1.26 -8.02 -2.95
C LEU A 67 1.84 -9.04 -3.95
N LEU A 68 3.17 -9.05 -4.11
CA LEU A 68 3.85 -9.98 -5.02
C LEU A 68 3.67 -11.44 -4.59
N LEU A 69 3.76 -11.73 -3.29
CA LEU A 69 3.57 -13.09 -2.74
C LEU A 69 2.14 -13.61 -2.91
N GLN A 70 1.14 -12.71 -3.05
CA GLN A 70 -0.23 -13.08 -3.40
C GLN A 70 -0.42 -13.33 -4.91
N GLY A 71 0.64 -13.22 -5.71
CA GLY A 71 0.56 -13.38 -7.17
C GLY A 71 -0.14 -12.22 -7.87
N LEU A 72 -0.29 -11.08 -7.19
CA LEU A 72 -0.91 -9.89 -7.77
C LEU A 72 0.14 -9.07 -8.53
N SER A 73 -0.28 -8.47 -9.64
CA SER A 73 0.57 -7.57 -10.41
C SER A 73 0.51 -6.15 -9.83
N PRO A 74 1.64 -5.55 -9.43
CA PRO A 74 1.70 -4.14 -9.10
C PRO A 74 1.36 -3.30 -10.34
N ASN A 75 0.90 -2.06 -10.14
CA ASN A 75 0.65 -1.11 -11.21
C ASN A 75 1.44 0.19 -11.01
N GLU A 76 1.32 1.11 -11.96
CA GLU A 76 1.99 2.43 -11.94
C GLU A 76 1.85 3.17 -10.60
N TYR A 77 0.67 3.12 -9.96
CA TYR A 77 0.45 3.74 -8.65
C TYR A 77 1.27 3.07 -7.56
N THR A 78 1.37 1.74 -7.57
CA THR A 78 2.22 0.99 -6.64
C THR A 78 3.66 1.51 -6.70
N PHE A 79 4.23 1.59 -7.91
CA PHE A 79 5.61 2.02 -8.10
C PHE A 79 5.82 3.48 -7.72
N CYS A 80 4.89 4.38 -8.08
CA CYS A 80 4.93 5.78 -7.67
C CYS A 80 5.02 5.93 -6.15
N PHE A 81 4.20 5.20 -5.39
CA PHE A 81 4.21 5.29 -3.92
C PHE A 81 5.48 4.69 -3.30
N LEU A 82 6.00 3.60 -3.88
CA LEU A 82 7.23 2.97 -3.42
C LEU A 82 8.46 3.84 -3.68
N LEU A 83 8.55 4.47 -4.84
CA LEU A 83 9.63 5.40 -5.17
C LEU A 83 9.59 6.63 -4.26
N ALA A 84 8.40 7.18 -3.99
CA ALA A 84 8.23 8.27 -3.04
C ALA A 84 8.68 7.87 -1.63
N SER A 85 8.29 6.67 -1.18
CA SER A 85 8.76 6.11 0.09
C SER A 85 10.28 5.98 0.14
N CYS A 86 10.91 5.46 -0.92
CA CYS A 86 12.36 5.29 -0.96
C CYS A 86 13.08 6.64 -0.95
N ALA A 87 12.54 7.65 -1.64
CA ALA A 87 13.07 9.01 -1.60
C ALA A 87 12.99 9.61 -0.19
N GLN A 88 11.83 9.47 0.49
CA GLN A 88 11.64 9.97 1.85
C GLN A 88 12.49 9.21 2.88
N GLY A 89 12.67 7.90 2.69
CA GLY A 89 13.49 7.05 3.56
C GLY A 89 14.98 7.05 3.24
N LEU A 90 15.43 7.84 2.25
CA LEU A 90 16.81 7.86 1.75
C LEU A 90 17.34 6.46 1.35
N ALA A 91 16.44 5.59 0.87
CA ALA A 91 16.68 4.18 0.58
C ALA A 91 17.02 3.99 -0.92
N LEU A 92 18.23 4.40 -1.31
CA LEU A 92 18.65 4.42 -2.72
C LEU A 92 18.68 3.03 -3.36
N GLN A 93 19.09 2.00 -2.61
CA GLN A 93 19.25 0.65 -3.17
C GLN A 93 17.88 0.02 -3.46
N GLU A 94 16.96 0.15 -2.53
CA GLU A 94 15.57 -0.26 -2.66
C GLU A 94 14.89 0.51 -3.79
N GLY A 95 15.11 1.83 -3.88
CA GLY A 95 14.61 2.66 -4.97
C GLY A 95 15.07 2.17 -6.35
N LYS A 96 16.34 1.78 -6.49
CA LYS A 96 16.87 1.18 -7.73
C LYS A 96 16.20 -0.16 -8.06
N GLN A 97 15.97 -1.01 -7.06
CA GLN A 97 15.29 -2.30 -7.26
C GLN A 97 13.84 -2.10 -7.72
N VAL A 98 13.11 -1.19 -7.07
CA VAL A 98 11.72 -0.84 -7.44
C VAL A 98 11.68 -0.25 -8.86
N HIS A 99 12.57 0.69 -9.17
CA HIS A 99 12.65 1.29 -10.50
C HIS A 99 12.99 0.28 -11.60
N ALA A 100 13.96 -0.61 -11.33
CA ALA A 100 14.32 -1.67 -12.26
C ALA A 100 13.17 -2.67 -12.47
N HIS A 101 12.37 -2.97 -11.44
CA HIS A 101 11.19 -3.80 -11.59
C HIS A 101 10.13 -3.11 -12.45
N PHE A 102 9.88 -1.81 -12.23
CA PHE A 102 8.96 -1.02 -13.04
C PHE A 102 9.31 -1.03 -14.54
N ILE A 103 10.59 -0.88 -14.89
CA ILE A 103 11.04 -0.89 -16.31
C ILE A 103 10.83 -2.27 -16.97
N LYS A 104 10.94 -3.35 -16.20
CA LYS A 104 10.80 -4.72 -16.72
C LYS A 104 9.34 -5.16 -16.89
N HIS A 105 8.40 -4.37 -16.37
CA HIS A 105 7.00 -4.69 -16.28
C HIS A 105 6.19 -4.09 -17.43
#